data_AF-A0A059FI80-F1
#
_entry.id   AF-A0A059FI80-F1
#
_cell.length_a   1.000
_cell.length_b   1.000
_cell.length_c   1.000
_cell.angle_alpha   90.00
_cell.angle_beta   90.00
_cell.angle_gamma   90.00
#
_symmetry.space_group_name_H-M   'P 1'
#
loop_
_entity.id
_entity.type
_entity.pdbx_description
1 polymer ?
#
loop_
_entity_poly.entity_id
_entity_poly.type
_entity_poly.pdbx_seq_one_letter_code
_entity_poly.pdbx_strand_id
1 'polypeptide(L)'
;MDVDTSETSSNGKYAIRATLTDPLGNLEWTTDTTNTLTLDAGGQDVGTLLMAKAAPDGPNDAELAARLRANQWRVESINGGGVVDNAKVTIVFQTDGRLGGSSGCNSYNGAYSIENERLHIRGVATSLRACAPALMDMERKFLIALDGAATLNFDQDGRLTLQSSDGQSVTVISAN
;
A
#
# COMPACT_ATOMS: atom_id res chain seq x y z
N MET A 1 -5.81 36.73 5.24
CA MET A 1 -5.62 35.88 6.44
C MET A 1 -4.75 36.69 7.38
N ASP A 2 -5.18 36.86 8.61
CA ASP A 2 -4.38 37.53 9.64
C ASP A 2 -3.67 36.44 10.45
N VAL A 3 -2.36 36.55 10.63
CA VAL A 3 -1.54 35.55 11.31
C VAL A 3 -0.86 36.24 12.47
N ASP A 4 -1.13 35.76 13.68
CA ASP A 4 -0.40 36.20 14.86
C ASP A 4 1.05 35.70 14.77
N THR A 5 1.98 36.64 14.61
CA THR A 5 3.40 36.36 14.46
C THR A 5 4.15 36.36 15.80
N SER A 6 3.46 36.58 16.93
CA SER A 6 4.09 36.64 18.26
C SER A 6 4.81 35.34 18.68
N GLU A 7 4.43 34.20 18.11
CA GLU A 7 5.07 32.89 18.33
C GLU A 7 6.01 32.46 17.20
N THR A 8 6.26 33.30 16.19
CA THR A 8 7.08 32.95 15.03
C THR A 8 8.58 33.17 15.30
N SER A 9 9.43 32.29 14.75
CA SER A 9 10.87 32.45 14.86
C SER A 9 11.35 33.60 13.98
N SER A 10 12.17 34.49 14.55
CA SER A 10 12.61 35.75 13.92
C SER A 10 13.44 35.59 12.63
N ASN A 11 13.77 34.35 12.23
CA ASN A 11 14.50 34.00 11.01
C ASN A 11 13.89 32.78 10.26
N GLY A 12 12.63 32.44 10.54
CA GLY A 12 11.96 31.30 9.90
C GLY A 12 11.69 31.56 8.41
N LYS A 13 11.87 30.54 7.57
CA LYS A 13 11.26 30.51 6.23
C LYS A 13 9.86 29.92 6.38
N TYR A 14 8.86 30.71 6.03
CA TYR A 14 7.46 30.29 6.09
C TYR A 14 6.99 29.91 4.70
N ALA A 15 5.99 29.05 4.60
CA ALA A 15 5.33 28.73 3.35
C ALA A 15 3.82 28.67 3.57
N ILE A 16 3.07 29.10 2.56
CA ILE A 16 1.63 28.94 2.52
C ILE A 16 1.24 27.79 1.61
N ARG A 17 0.23 27.04 2.02
CA ARG A 17 -0.38 25.98 1.23
C ARG A 17 -1.88 26.22 1.16
N ALA A 18 -2.44 26.20 -0.05
CA ALA A 18 -3.88 26.17 -0.24
C ALA A 18 -4.34 24.72 -0.43
N THR A 19 -5.52 24.41 0.09
CA THR A 19 -6.15 23.10 0.00
C THR A 19 -7.64 23.28 -0.30
N LEU A 20 -8.17 22.50 -1.23
CA LEU A 20 -9.61 22.38 -1.47
C LEU A 20 -10.02 20.96 -1.13
N THR A 21 -10.99 20.81 -0.22
CA THR A 21 -11.51 19.51 0.19
C THR A 21 -12.96 19.32 -0.23
N ASP A 22 -13.38 18.07 -0.37
CA ASP A 22 -14.78 17.72 -0.50
C ASP A 22 -15.53 17.89 0.86
N PRO A 23 -16.87 17.74 0.90
CA PRO A 23 -17.65 17.84 2.13
C PRO A 23 -17.34 16.77 3.19
N LEU A 24 -16.66 15.69 2.81
CA LEU A 24 -16.23 14.62 3.71
C LEU A 24 -14.82 14.86 4.26
N GLY A 25 -14.12 15.91 3.79
CA GLY A 25 -12.78 16.29 4.20
C GLY A 25 -11.65 15.73 3.32
N ASN A 26 -11.96 15.07 2.21
CA ASN A 26 -10.96 14.53 1.30
C ASN A 26 -10.31 15.65 0.47
N LEU A 27 -8.99 15.64 0.33
CA LEU A 27 -8.25 16.64 -0.44
C LEU A 27 -8.42 16.43 -1.95
N GLU A 28 -8.94 17.44 -2.64
CA GLU A 28 -9.16 17.44 -4.10
C GLU A 28 -8.08 18.25 -4.83
N TRP A 29 -7.63 19.37 -4.25
CA TRP A 29 -6.64 20.26 -4.85
C TRP A 29 -5.67 20.80 -3.82
N THR A 30 -4.43 20.98 -4.22
CA THR A 30 -3.43 21.64 -3.39
C THR A 30 -2.37 22.36 -4.21
N THR A 31 -1.72 23.36 -3.62
CA THR A 31 -0.51 23.94 -4.22
C THR A 31 0.63 22.92 -4.12
N ASP A 32 1.15 22.46 -5.26
CA ASP A 32 2.27 21.51 -5.35
C ASP A 32 3.64 22.19 -5.31
N THR A 33 3.66 23.52 -5.44
CA THR A 33 4.85 24.36 -5.38
C THR A 33 4.98 25.00 -3.99
N THR A 34 6.22 25.12 -3.50
CA THR A 34 6.48 25.80 -2.23
C THR A 34 6.31 27.31 -2.38
N ASN A 35 5.21 27.86 -1.83
CA ASN A 35 4.94 29.29 -1.83
C ASN A 35 5.52 29.94 -0.57
N THR A 36 6.80 30.28 -0.60
CA THR A 36 7.50 30.83 0.56
C THR A 36 7.13 32.28 0.84
N LEU A 37 7.05 32.63 2.13
CA LEU A 37 6.73 33.96 2.62
C LEU A 37 7.79 34.44 3.60
N THR A 38 7.97 35.76 3.64
CA THR A 38 8.72 36.44 4.69
C THR A 38 7.69 37.07 5.61
N LEU A 39 7.67 36.68 6.88
CA LEU A 39 6.78 37.31 7.85
C LEU A 39 7.44 38.61 8.32
N ASP A 40 6.97 39.73 7.80
CA ASP A 40 7.30 41.06 8.30
C ASP A 40 6.01 41.78 8.77
N ALA A 41 6.15 42.96 9.40
CA ALA A 41 5.02 43.72 9.93
C ALA A 41 4.09 44.29 8.84
N GLY A 42 4.43 44.11 7.55
CA GLY A 42 3.61 44.46 6.41
C GLY A 42 2.79 43.26 5.93
N GLY A 43 1.56 43.52 5.48
CA GLY A 43 0.81 42.51 4.73
C GLY A 43 1.56 42.17 3.44
N GLN A 44 1.82 40.89 3.19
CA GLN A 44 2.42 40.42 1.95
C GLN A 44 1.33 39.92 0.98
N ASP A 45 1.29 40.47 -0.23
CA ASP A 45 0.51 39.88 -1.33
C ASP A 45 1.29 38.68 -1.90
N VAL A 46 0.65 37.50 -1.85
CA VAL A 46 1.23 36.23 -2.29
C VAL A 46 0.91 35.91 -3.75
N GLY A 47 0.17 36.79 -4.42
CA GLY A 47 -0.25 36.62 -5.80
C GLY A 47 -1.20 35.44 -5.99
N THR A 48 -1.28 34.96 -7.23
CA THR A 48 -2.10 33.80 -7.58
C THR A 48 -1.41 32.50 -7.19
N LEU A 49 -2.05 31.71 -6.33
CA LEU A 49 -1.61 30.36 -6.02
C LEU A 49 -2.07 29.40 -7.11
N LEU A 50 -1.11 28.83 -7.85
CA LEU A 50 -1.40 27.76 -8.80
C LEU A 50 -1.72 26.48 -8.04
N MET A 51 -2.91 25.93 -8.29
CA MET A 51 -3.33 24.67 -7.70
C MET A 51 -3.13 23.54 -8.70
N ALA A 52 -2.57 22.44 -8.21
CA ALA A 52 -2.61 21.15 -8.89
C ALA A 52 -3.73 20.30 -8.27
N LYS A 53 -4.31 19.41 -9.08
CA LYS A 53 -5.18 18.37 -8.53
C LYS A 53 -4.33 17.61 -7.53
N ALA A 54 -4.83 17.44 -6.31
CA ALA A 54 -4.14 16.61 -5.35
C ALA A 54 -4.05 15.22 -5.97
N ALA A 55 -2.85 14.81 -6.35
CA ALA A 55 -2.58 13.39 -6.42
C ALA A 55 -2.91 12.87 -5.02
N PRO A 56 -3.66 11.76 -4.89
CA PRO A 56 -3.70 11.08 -3.61
C PRO A 56 -2.24 10.90 -3.17
N ASP A 57 -1.93 11.24 -1.92
CA ASP A 57 -0.60 11.07 -1.33
C ASP A 57 -0.32 9.55 -1.23
N GLY A 58 -0.07 8.89 -2.37
CA GLY A 58 -0.09 7.43 -2.49
C GLY A 58 -1.15 6.92 -3.47
N PRO A 59 -1.01 5.70 -4.01
CA PRO A 59 -2.05 5.08 -4.81
C PRO A 59 -3.30 4.90 -3.94
N ASN A 60 -4.43 5.50 -4.34
CA ASN A 60 -5.69 5.27 -3.65
C ASN A 60 -6.08 3.77 -3.68
N ASP A 61 -7.01 3.35 -2.81
CA ASP A 61 -7.43 1.94 -2.68
C ASP A 61 -7.81 1.29 -4.03
N ALA A 62 -8.41 2.08 -4.95
CA ALA A 62 -8.79 1.59 -6.27
C ALA A 62 -7.58 1.35 -7.19
N GLU A 63 -6.57 2.21 -7.13
CA GLU A 63 -5.33 2.06 -7.88
C GLU A 63 -4.49 0.89 -7.33
N LEU A 64 -4.38 0.74 -6.02
CA LEU A 64 -3.77 -0.43 -5.39
C LEU A 64 -4.45 -1.72 -5.84
N ALA A 65 -5.79 -1.74 -5.83
CA ALA A 65 -6.55 -2.90 -6.28
C ALA A 65 -6.32 -3.20 -7.77
N ALA A 66 -6.25 -2.17 -8.61
CA ALA A 66 -5.93 -2.34 -10.03
C ALA A 66 -4.53 -2.93 -10.23
N ARG A 67 -3.53 -2.43 -9.50
CA ARG A 67 -2.14 -2.93 -9.55
C ARG A 67 -2.03 -4.38 -9.10
N LEU A 68 -2.70 -4.75 -8.01
CA LEU A 68 -2.73 -6.15 -7.54
C LEU A 68 -3.38 -7.09 -8.56
N ARG A 69 -4.45 -6.65 -9.24
CA ARG A 69 -5.17 -7.45 -10.25
C ARG A 69 -4.47 -7.51 -11.60
N ALA A 70 -3.58 -6.56 -11.89
CA ALA A 70 -2.87 -6.51 -13.17
C ALA A 70 -1.92 -7.69 -13.38
N ASN A 71 -1.53 -8.40 -12.32
CA ASN A 71 -0.55 -9.46 -12.36
C ASN A 71 -1.03 -10.70 -11.60
N GLN A 72 -0.58 -11.88 -12.05
CA GLN A 72 -0.41 -13.01 -11.15
C GLN A 72 0.90 -12.81 -10.39
N TRP A 73 0.90 -13.11 -9.10
CA TRP A 73 2.08 -12.95 -8.25
C TRP A 73 2.66 -14.31 -7.92
N ARG A 74 3.99 -14.43 -7.99
CA ARG A 74 4.74 -15.62 -7.56
C ARG A 74 5.53 -15.27 -6.30
N VAL A 75 5.43 -16.11 -5.28
CA VAL A 75 6.16 -15.91 -4.02
C VAL A 75 7.64 -16.23 -4.22
N GLU A 76 8.48 -15.37 -3.68
CA GLU A 76 9.93 -15.55 -3.60
C GLU A 76 10.42 -15.77 -2.18
N SER A 77 9.80 -15.08 -1.21
CA SER A 77 10.15 -15.24 0.21
C SER A 77 8.94 -15.18 1.12
N ILE A 78 9.04 -15.92 2.24
CA ILE A 78 8.08 -15.94 3.34
C ILE A 78 8.88 -15.71 4.62
N ASN A 79 8.61 -14.60 5.33
CA ASN A 79 9.33 -14.16 6.53
C ASN A 79 10.85 -14.09 6.33
N GLY A 80 11.29 -13.63 5.16
CA GLY A 80 12.70 -13.58 4.77
C GLY A 80 13.34 -14.94 4.46
N GLY A 81 12.61 -16.05 4.62
CA GLY A 81 13.03 -17.38 4.17
C GLY A 81 12.63 -17.60 2.71
N GLY A 82 13.53 -18.17 1.91
CA GLY A 82 13.22 -18.54 0.53
C GLY A 82 12.14 -19.62 0.42
N VAL A 83 11.54 -19.74 -0.76
CA VAL A 83 10.63 -20.85 -1.09
C VAL A 83 11.41 -22.13 -1.40
N VAL A 84 10.80 -23.29 -1.12
CA VAL A 84 11.38 -24.59 -1.48
C VAL A 84 11.55 -24.67 -3.01
N ASP A 85 12.67 -25.24 -3.47
CA ASP A 85 12.95 -25.39 -4.89
C ASP A 85 11.79 -26.09 -5.64
N ASN A 86 11.45 -25.54 -6.80
CA ASN A 86 10.32 -25.96 -7.65
C ASN A 86 8.92 -25.80 -7.04
N ALA A 87 8.79 -25.28 -5.81
CA ALA A 87 7.48 -25.00 -5.25
C ALA A 87 6.87 -23.77 -5.95
N LYS A 88 5.78 -24.01 -6.69
CA LYS A 88 5.02 -22.94 -7.35
C LYS A 88 3.99 -22.39 -6.40
N VAL A 89 4.37 -21.36 -5.64
CA VAL A 89 3.47 -20.62 -4.76
C VAL A 89 3.02 -19.33 -5.47
N THR A 90 1.72 -19.12 -5.56
CA THR A 90 1.14 -18.03 -6.35
C THR A 90 -0.01 -17.33 -5.61
N ILE A 91 -0.22 -16.05 -5.94
CA ILE A 91 -1.36 -15.25 -5.48
C ILE A 91 -2.00 -14.59 -6.70
N VAL A 92 -3.31 -14.71 -6.84
CA VAL A 92 -4.11 -14.06 -7.87
C VAL A 92 -5.22 -13.28 -7.19
N PHE A 93 -5.33 -11.98 -7.49
CA PHE A 93 -6.39 -11.11 -7.02
C PHE A 93 -7.47 -10.95 -8.10
N GLN A 94 -8.73 -11.19 -7.74
CA GLN A 94 -9.87 -11.17 -8.67
C GLN A 94 -10.69 -9.87 -8.50
N THR A 95 -11.50 -9.53 -9.50
CA THR A 95 -12.32 -8.31 -9.53
C THR A 95 -13.50 -8.33 -8.57
N ASP A 96 -13.95 -9.51 -8.15
CA ASP A 96 -15.07 -9.74 -7.22
C ASP A 96 -14.66 -9.72 -5.74
N GLY A 97 -13.44 -9.28 -5.43
CA GLY A 97 -12.91 -9.24 -4.06
C GLY A 97 -12.45 -10.60 -3.53
N ARG A 98 -12.21 -11.57 -4.42
CA ARG A 98 -11.63 -12.87 -4.06
C ARG A 98 -10.15 -12.95 -4.40
N LEU A 99 -9.40 -13.72 -3.61
CA LEU A 99 -8.05 -14.14 -3.95
C LEU A 99 -7.93 -15.66 -3.95
N GLY A 100 -6.89 -16.15 -4.59
CA GLY A 100 -6.52 -17.56 -4.49
C GLY A 100 -5.23 -17.86 -5.24
N GLY A 101 -4.88 -19.14 -5.28
CA GLY A 101 -3.67 -19.60 -5.95
C GLY A 101 -3.21 -20.96 -5.46
N SER A 102 -1.93 -21.23 -5.67
CA SER A 102 -1.25 -22.41 -5.15
C SER A 102 -0.43 -22.02 -3.92
N SER A 103 -0.55 -22.78 -2.83
CA SER A 103 0.31 -22.67 -1.64
C SER A 103 1.60 -23.51 -1.77
N GLY A 104 1.81 -24.13 -2.93
CA GLY A 104 2.91 -25.06 -3.21
C GLY A 104 2.50 -26.54 -3.03
N CYS A 105 1.67 -26.85 -2.03
CA CYS A 105 1.10 -28.20 -1.82
C CYS A 105 -0.38 -28.27 -2.22
N ASN A 106 -1.17 -27.29 -1.81
CA ASN A 106 -2.60 -27.23 -2.05
C ASN A 106 -2.98 -26.01 -2.87
N SER A 107 -4.23 -26.02 -3.34
CA SER A 107 -4.91 -24.82 -3.82
C SER A 107 -5.59 -24.12 -2.64
N TYR A 108 -5.56 -22.80 -2.62
CA TYR A 108 -6.26 -22.00 -1.62
C TYR A 108 -7.11 -20.91 -2.25
N ASN A 109 -8.10 -20.45 -1.49
CA ASN A 109 -8.96 -19.33 -1.84
C ASN A 109 -9.29 -18.50 -0.59
N GLY A 110 -9.67 -17.24 -0.80
CA GLY A 110 -10.06 -16.32 0.26
C GLY A 110 -10.76 -15.09 -0.29
N ALA A 111 -11.06 -14.15 0.59
CA ALA A 111 -11.58 -12.83 0.24
C ALA A 111 -10.56 -11.75 0.62
N TYR A 112 -10.54 -10.65 -0.14
CA TYR A 112 -9.77 -9.48 0.20
C TYR A 112 -10.54 -8.18 0.00
N SER A 113 -10.14 -7.14 0.74
CA SER A 113 -10.48 -5.74 0.50
C SER A 113 -9.22 -4.88 0.62
N ILE A 114 -9.28 -3.66 0.08
CA ILE A 114 -8.28 -2.63 0.34
C ILE A 114 -9.00 -1.46 0.98
N GLU A 115 -8.53 -1.06 2.16
CA GLU A 115 -9.11 0.02 2.96
C GLU A 115 -7.97 0.82 3.58
N ASN A 116 -7.96 2.13 3.36
CA ASN A 116 -6.91 3.03 3.88
C ASN A 116 -5.50 2.54 3.50
N GLU A 117 -5.33 2.16 2.24
CA GLU A 117 -4.07 1.67 1.65
C GLU A 117 -3.54 0.35 2.27
N ARG A 118 -4.38 -0.36 3.04
CA ARG A 118 -4.06 -1.66 3.62
C ARG A 118 -4.83 -2.76 2.91
N LEU A 119 -4.13 -3.86 2.62
CA LEU A 119 -4.74 -5.08 2.12
C LEU A 119 -5.29 -5.89 3.30
N HIS A 120 -6.58 -6.19 3.30
CA HIS A 120 -7.21 -7.07 4.27
C HIS A 120 -7.54 -8.39 3.61
N ILE A 121 -6.99 -9.50 4.13
CA ILE A 121 -7.28 -10.85 3.67
C ILE A 121 -8.05 -11.59 4.77
N ARG A 122 -9.08 -12.33 4.38
CA ARG A 122 -9.91 -13.09 5.32
C ARG A 122 -10.51 -14.34 4.70
N GLY A 123 -10.90 -15.27 5.57
CA GLY A 123 -11.62 -16.48 5.19
C GLY A 123 -10.80 -17.37 4.25
N VAL A 124 -9.48 -17.45 4.49
CA VAL A 124 -8.59 -18.30 3.71
C VAL A 124 -8.93 -19.77 3.98
N ALA A 125 -9.23 -20.50 2.91
CA ALA A 125 -9.47 -21.93 2.94
C ALA A 125 -8.53 -22.63 1.94
N THR A 126 -8.16 -23.87 2.26
CA THR A 126 -7.23 -24.68 1.46
C THR A 126 -7.81 -26.06 1.20
N SER A 127 -7.41 -26.69 0.09
CA SER A 127 -7.67 -28.11 -0.11
C SER A 127 -6.78 -28.98 0.78
N LEU A 128 -7.10 -30.27 0.88
CA LEU A 128 -6.36 -31.23 1.71
C LEU A 128 -5.68 -32.28 0.82
N ARG A 129 -4.40 -32.07 0.54
CA ARG A 129 -3.49 -33.03 -0.10
C ARG A 129 -2.28 -33.25 0.78
N ALA A 130 -1.76 -34.48 0.76
CA ALA A 130 -0.52 -34.80 1.44
C ALA A 130 0.66 -34.54 0.47
N CYS A 131 1.64 -33.77 0.94
CA CYS A 131 2.89 -33.50 0.23
C CYS A 131 4.10 -33.84 1.12
N ALA A 132 5.31 -33.61 0.62
CA ALA A 132 6.51 -33.71 1.46
C ALA A 132 6.43 -32.76 2.67
N PRO A 133 6.95 -33.14 3.85
CA PRO A 133 6.87 -32.33 5.07
C PRO A 133 7.34 -30.89 4.89
N ALA A 134 8.43 -30.67 4.14
CA ALA A 134 8.97 -29.34 3.87
C ALA A 134 7.97 -28.42 3.11
N LEU A 135 7.19 -28.96 2.18
CA LEU A 135 6.17 -28.19 1.45
C LEU A 135 4.98 -27.85 2.34
N MET A 136 4.57 -28.78 3.22
CA MET A 136 3.49 -28.55 4.18
C MET A 136 3.88 -27.49 5.23
N ASP A 137 5.13 -27.51 5.69
CA ASP A 137 5.65 -26.49 6.60
C ASP A 137 5.73 -25.11 5.94
N MET A 138 6.16 -25.04 4.68
CA MET A 138 6.19 -23.80 3.91
C MET A 138 4.77 -23.28 3.66
N GLU A 139 3.85 -24.14 3.24
CA GLU A 139 2.43 -23.80 3.07
C GLU A 139 1.85 -23.20 4.35
N ARG A 140 2.08 -23.82 5.51
CA ARG A 140 1.58 -23.30 6.79
C ARG A 140 2.08 -21.88 7.04
N LYS A 141 3.39 -21.63 6.84
CA LYS A 141 3.98 -20.31 7.02
C LYS A 141 3.40 -19.28 6.05
N PHE A 142 3.22 -19.67 4.79
CA PHE A 142 2.61 -18.83 3.77
C PHE A 142 1.18 -18.43 4.12
N LEU A 143 0.34 -19.41 4.52
CA LEU A 143 -1.06 -19.14 4.87
C LEU A 143 -1.18 -18.25 6.11
N ILE A 144 -0.30 -18.43 7.11
CA ILE A 144 -0.22 -17.55 8.28
C ILE A 144 0.17 -16.13 7.86
N ALA A 145 1.20 -15.99 7.00
CA ALA A 145 1.68 -14.68 6.57
C ALA A 145 0.70 -13.92 5.66
N LEU A 146 -0.25 -14.62 5.03
CA LEU A 146 -1.34 -14.00 4.26
C LEU A 146 -2.55 -13.63 5.11
N ASP A 147 -2.70 -14.13 6.33
CA ASP A 147 -3.91 -13.89 7.11
C ASP A 147 -3.90 -12.49 7.75
N GLY A 148 -5.03 -11.81 7.69
CA GLY A 148 -5.20 -10.50 8.30
C GLY A 148 -4.82 -9.31 7.41
N ALA A 149 -4.38 -8.23 8.06
CA ALA A 149 -4.15 -6.94 7.41
C ALA A 149 -2.67 -6.71 7.12
N ALA A 150 -2.35 -6.40 5.87
CA ALA A 150 -0.99 -6.17 5.39
C ALA A 150 -0.82 -4.78 4.76
N THR A 151 0.33 -4.16 5.03
CA THR A 151 0.81 -3.02 4.23
C THR A 151 1.37 -3.53 2.91
N LEU A 152 1.10 -2.80 1.83
CA LEU A 152 1.61 -3.07 0.48
C LEU A 152 2.84 -2.21 0.22
N ASN A 153 3.99 -2.84 -0.01
CA ASN A 153 5.21 -2.13 -0.40
C ASN A 153 5.70 -2.60 -1.76
N PHE A 154 5.67 -1.71 -2.75
CA PHE A 154 6.20 -1.98 -4.08
C PHE A 154 7.57 -1.32 -4.23
N ASP A 155 8.58 -2.08 -4.62
CA ASP A 155 9.90 -1.54 -4.91
C ASP A 155 10.04 -1.06 -6.37
N GLN A 156 11.23 -0.53 -6.69
CA GLN A 156 11.54 0.00 -8.03
C GLN A 156 11.59 -1.10 -9.11
N ASP A 157 11.80 -2.35 -8.72
CA ASP A 157 11.87 -3.51 -9.62
C ASP A 157 10.50 -4.17 -9.82
N GLY A 158 9.45 -3.62 -9.19
CA GLY A 158 8.09 -4.15 -9.26
C GLY A 158 7.84 -5.34 -8.35
N ARG A 159 8.75 -5.64 -7.40
CA ARG A 159 8.50 -6.63 -6.35
C ARG A 159 7.52 -6.04 -5.35
N LEU A 160 6.59 -6.86 -4.90
CA LEU A 160 5.61 -6.50 -3.89
C LEU A 160 5.93 -7.26 -2.61
N THR A 161 6.05 -6.53 -1.50
CA THR A 161 6.10 -7.11 -0.16
C THR A 161 4.79 -6.83 0.57
N LEU A 162 4.12 -7.89 1.00
CA LEU A 162 3.00 -7.85 1.92
C LEU A 162 3.57 -7.95 3.33
N GLN A 163 3.31 -6.96 4.18
CA GLN A 163 3.79 -6.95 5.56
C GLN A 163 2.62 -6.86 6.52
N SER A 164 2.37 -7.95 7.26
CA SER A 164 1.33 -8.00 8.29
C SER A 164 1.75 -7.23 9.55
N SER A 165 0.76 -6.78 10.31
CA SER A 165 0.95 -6.05 11.58
C SER A 165 1.61 -6.89 12.68
N ASP A 166 1.54 -8.21 12.59
CA ASP A 166 2.18 -9.18 13.49
C ASP A 166 3.65 -9.48 13.10
N GLY A 167 4.17 -8.80 12.09
CA GLY A 167 5.55 -8.95 11.62
C GLY A 167 5.76 -10.05 10.58
N GLN A 168 4.71 -10.79 10.18
CA GLN A 168 4.82 -11.72 9.06
C GLN A 168 4.96 -10.99 7.72
N SER A 169 5.73 -11.57 6.78
CA SER A 169 5.95 -10.97 5.47
C SER A 169 5.95 -11.98 4.32
N VAL A 170 5.46 -11.55 3.17
CA VAL A 170 5.51 -12.31 1.91
C VAL A 170 6.01 -11.39 0.81
N THR A 171 7.15 -11.72 0.19
CA THR A 171 7.63 -11.02 -0.99
C THR A 171 7.28 -11.81 -2.24
N VAL A 172 6.69 -11.12 -3.21
CA VAL A 172 6.22 -11.66 -4.46
C VAL A 172 6.72 -10.83 -5.64
N ILE A 173 6.81 -11.48 -6.81
CA ILE A 173 7.09 -10.82 -8.08
C ILE A 173 5.98 -11.12 -9.08
N SER A 174 5.80 -10.24 -10.07
CA SER A 174 4.87 -10.52 -11.16
C SER A 174 5.33 -11.75 -11.96
N ALA A 175 4.37 -12.63 -12.24
CA ALA A 175 4.52 -13.77 -13.11
C ALA A 175 3.61 -13.51 -14.32
N ASN A 176 4.22 -13.03 -15.41
CA ASN A 176 3.57 -12.89 -16.72
C ASN A 176 3.51 -14.24 -17.45
#